data_AF-A0A7S3NBA9-F1
#
_entry.id   AF-A0A7S3NBA9-F1
#
_cell.length_a   1.000
_cell.length_b   1.000
_cell.length_c   1.000
_cell.angle_alpha   90.00
_cell.angle_beta   90.00
_cell.angle_gamma   90.00
#
_symmetry.space_group_name_H-M   'P 1'
#
loop_
_entity.id
_entity.type
_entity.pdbx_description
1 polymer ?
#
loop_
_entity_poly.entity_id
_entity_poly.type
_entity_poly.pdbx_seq_one_letter_code
_entity_poly.pdbx_strand_id
1 'polypeptide(L)'
;LASMGIYLSAPNKTKVNHDGETDRLIYGSTEMQGWRNSMEDACITEQLEASASGKDRYLFSVFDGHGGNQVAEFARDNFVKELVANKNFIEENYEAALTETFCKMDELMRTPEGEAQLKTYNKDGDSNGFTGYASMDSLSEIAFCCGC
;
A
#
# COMPACT_ATOMS: atom_id res chain seq x y z
N LEU A 1 -15.75 5.63 31.06
CA LEU A 1 -14.93 4.43 30.75
C LEU A 1 -13.88 4.91 29.76
N ALA A 2 -12.60 4.86 30.12
CA ALA A 2 -11.53 5.41 29.29
C ALA A 2 -11.44 4.61 27.97
N SER A 3 -11.54 5.32 26.85
CA SER A 3 -11.22 4.78 25.53
C SER A 3 -9.79 4.26 25.56
N MET A 4 -9.54 3.02 25.13
CA MET A 4 -8.22 2.35 25.14
C MET A 4 -7.25 2.91 24.08
N GLY A 5 -7.30 4.22 23.80
CA GLY A 5 -6.42 4.88 22.83
C GLY A 5 -6.35 4.13 21.50
N ILE A 6 -5.13 3.98 20.96
CA ILE A 6 -4.85 3.33 19.67
C ILE A 6 -4.85 1.79 19.71
N TYR A 7 -5.17 1.18 20.87
CA TYR A 7 -5.06 -0.26 21.08
C TYR A 7 -6.40 -0.92 21.41
N LEU A 8 -6.58 -2.13 20.87
CA LEU A 8 -7.69 -3.01 21.20
C LEU A 8 -7.51 -3.61 22.60
N SER A 9 -8.62 -4.02 23.22
CA SER A 9 -8.59 -4.75 24.51
C SER A 9 -7.98 -6.15 24.40
N ALA A 10 -7.93 -6.70 23.18
CA ALA A 10 -7.28 -7.96 22.86
C ALA A 10 -6.81 -7.91 21.39
N PRO A 11 -5.75 -8.63 21.01
CA PRO A 11 -5.24 -8.58 19.66
C PRO A 11 -6.20 -9.27 18.69
N ASN A 12 -6.43 -8.65 17.53
CA ASN A 12 -7.01 -9.31 16.38
C ASN A 12 -5.96 -10.27 15.79
N LYS A 13 -6.21 -11.57 15.96
CA LYS A 13 -5.35 -12.66 15.49
C LYS A 13 -5.78 -13.22 14.13
N THR A 14 -6.76 -12.60 13.49
CA THR A 14 -7.19 -12.97 12.13
C THR A 14 -6.01 -12.79 11.20
N LYS A 15 -5.75 -13.81 10.38
CA LYS A 15 -4.66 -13.82 9.41
C LYS A 15 -5.23 -13.74 8.01
N VAL A 16 -4.68 -12.87 7.20
CA VAL A 16 -4.87 -12.88 5.76
C VAL A 16 -3.60 -13.48 5.18
N ASN A 17 -3.70 -14.65 4.55
CA ASN A 17 -2.57 -15.30 3.93
C ASN A 17 -2.69 -15.13 2.42
N HIS A 18 -1.55 -14.92 1.77
CA HIS A 18 -1.43 -15.03 0.33
C HIS A 18 -0.31 -16.02 0.05
N ASP A 19 -0.55 -17.00 -0.80
CA ASP A 19 0.42 -18.00 -1.19
C ASP A 19 0.41 -18.16 -2.71
N GLY A 20 1.55 -18.58 -3.25
CA GLY A 20 1.69 -18.80 -4.68
C GLY A 20 2.87 -19.70 -4.99
N GLU A 21 2.72 -20.44 -6.08
CA GLU A 21 3.72 -21.36 -6.58
C GLU A 21 3.80 -21.21 -8.10
N THR A 22 5.03 -21.18 -8.60
CA THR A 22 5.37 -21.18 -10.02
C THR A 22 6.48 -22.20 -10.25
N ASP A 23 6.79 -22.51 -11.50
CA ASP A 23 7.88 -23.44 -11.85
C ASP A 23 9.25 -23.05 -11.25
N ARG A 24 9.41 -21.80 -10.83
CA ARG A 24 10.68 -21.25 -10.30
C ARG A 24 10.65 -20.89 -8.81
N LEU A 25 9.49 -20.50 -8.27
CA LEU A 25 9.37 -19.98 -6.90
C LEU A 25 8.11 -20.50 -6.21
N ILE A 26 8.27 -20.80 -4.91
CA ILE A 26 7.18 -20.93 -3.95
C ILE A 26 7.29 -19.73 -3.01
N TYR A 27 6.18 -19.03 -2.78
CA TYR A 27 6.13 -17.84 -1.94
C TYR A 27 4.85 -17.76 -1.12
N GLY A 28 4.90 -16.98 -0.05
CA GLY A 28 3.71 -16.60 0.69
C GLY A 28 3.94 -15.43 1.63
N SER A 29 2.87 -14.71 1.93
CA SER A 29 2.78 -13.65 2.93
C SER A 29 1.65 -13.92 3.91
N THR A 30 1.74 -13.28 5.07
CA THR A 30 0.71 -13.32 6.10
C THR A 30 0.62 -11.97 6.76
N GLU A 31 -0.58 -11.40 6.76
CA GLU A 31 -0.91 -10.14 7.40
C GLU A 31 -1.73 -10.40 8.67
N MET A 32 -1.46 -9.64 9.74
CA MET A 32 -2.19 -9.73 11.01
C MET A 32 -2.16 -8.38 11.74
N GLN A 33 -3.33 -7.79 11.96
CA GLN A 33 -3.51 -6.50 12.63
C GLN A 33 -2.94 -6.45 14.06
N GLY A 34 -3.10 -7.53 14.82
CA GLY A 34 -2.63 -7.58 16.21
C GLY A 34 -3.38 -6.60 17.10
N TRP A 35 -2.66 -5.79 17.87
CA TRP A 35 -3.23 -4.94 18.92
C TRP A 35 -3.71 -3.57 18.44
N ARG A 36 -3.37 -3.16 17.22
CA ARG A 36 -3.77 -1.85 16.68
C ARG A 36 -5.27 -1.83 16.40
N ASN A 37 -5.89 -0.65 16.48
CA ASN A 37 -7.31 -0.49 16.13
C ASN A 37 -7.59 -0.73 14.64
N SER A 38 -6.63 -0.37 13.78
CA SER A 38 -6.68 -0.51 12.32
C SER A 38 -5.52 -1.39 11.82
N MET A 39 -5.71 -2.03 10.67
CA MET A 39 -4.64 -2.64 9.87
C MET A 39 -4.24 -1.62 8.80
N GLU A 40 -3.05 -1.05 8.90
CA GLU A 40 -2.58 0.01 8.01
C GLU A 40 -1.59 -0.51 6.95
N ASP A 41 -1.00 -1.68 7.16
CA ASP A 41 -0.09 -2.29 6.20
C ASP A 41 -0.84 -2.88 4.99
N ALA A 42 -0.13 -2.95 3.87
CA ALA A 42 -0.55 -3.66 2.67
C ALA A 42 0.65 -4.39 2.05
N CYS A 43 0.42 -5.49 1.34
CA CYS A 43 1.49 -6.20 0.64
C CYS A 43 1.15 -6.51 -0.81
N ILE A 44 2.20 -6.62 -1.64
CA ILE A 44 2.14 -7.19 -2.98
C ILE A 44 2.96 -8.47 -2.95
N THR A 45 2.38 -9.56 -3.43
CA THR A 45 3.06 -10.85 -3.54
C THR A 45 2.58 -11.56 -4.80
N GLU A 46 3.09 -11.16 -5.96
CA GLU A 46 2.59 -11.67 -7.23
C GLU A 46 3.68 -11.84 -8.30
N GLN A 47 3.39 -12.74 -9.24
CA GLN A 47 4.13 -12.84 -10.49
C GLN A 47 3.64 -11.73 -11.44
N LEU A 48 4.57 -10.96 -11.98
CA LEU A 48 4.29 -9.92 -12.95
C LEU A 48 4.12 -10.52 -14.34
N GLU A 49 3.30 -9.88 -15.18
CA GLU A 49 3.10 -10.34 -16.56
C GLU A 49 4.42 -10.46 -17.33
N ALA A 50 4.47 -11.47 -18.20
CA ALA A 50 5.66 -11.78 -18.98
C ALA A 50 6.06 -10.58 -19.84
N SER A 51 7.33 -10.17 -19.74
CA SER A 51 7.89 -9.15 -20.63
C SER A 51 7.85 -9.63 -22.08
N ALA A 52 7.97 -8.71 -23.03
CA ALA A 52 8.37 -9.05 -24.39
C ALA A 52 9.67 -9.86 -24.45
N SER A 53 10.53 -9.78 -23.41
CA SER A 53 11.74 -10.60 -23.26
C SER A 53 11.48 -12.05 -22.79
N GLY A 54 10.23 -12.42 -22.48
CA GLY A 54 9.85 -13.79 -22.06
C GLY A 54 10.39 -14.21 -20.69
N LYS A 55 10.92 -13.27 -19.91
CA LYS A 55 11.44 -13.53 -18.55
C LYS A 55 10.33 -13.42 -17.51
N ASP A 56 10.28 -14.42 -16.63
CA ASP A 56 9.47 -14.39 -15.43
C ASP A 56 9.99 -13.32 -14.47
N ARG A 57 9.08 -12.49 -13.94
CA ARG A 57 9.39 -11.43 -12.98
C ARG A 57 8.41 -11.54 -11.82
N TYR A 58 8.87 -11.25 -10.62
CA TYR A 58 8.08 -11.35 -9.40
C TYR A 58 8.26 -10.07 -8.59
N LEU A 59 7.17 -9.58 -8.01
CA LEU A 59 7.20 -8.42 -7.12
C LEU A 59 6.71 -8.83 -5.73
N PHE A 60 7.55 -8.55 -4.75
CA PHE A 60 7.23 -8.72 -3.33
C PHE A 60 7.48 -7.38 -2.64
N SER A 61 6.44 -6.78 -2.06
CA SER A 61 6.55 -5.53 -1.31
C SER A 61 5.66 -5.53 -0.08
N VAL A 62 6.08 -4.77 0.92
CA VAL A 62 5.32 -4.49 2.13
C VAL A 62 5.31 -2.97 2.31
N PHE A 63 4.12 -2.41 2.46
CA PHE A 63 3.88 -0.99 2.70
C PHE A 63 3.35 -0.86 4.13
N ASP A 64 4.09 -0.17 5.00
CA ASP A 64 3.69 0.12 6.38
C ASP A 64 2.98 1.48 6.41
N GLY A 65 1.66 1.47 6.50
CA GLY A 65 0.85 2.69 6.59
C GLY A 65 1.00 3.35 7.96
N HIS A 66 1.00 4.68 7.98
CA HIS A 66 1.01 5.44 9.24
C HIS A 66 0.00 6.58 9.20
N GLY A 67 -0.94 6.57 10.14
CA GLY A 67 -2.01 7.58 10.20
C GLY A 67 -3.17 7.27 9.26
N GLY A 68 -3.24 6.02 8.78
CA GLY A 68 -4.28 5.50 7.90
C GLY A 68 -3.73 4.48 6.90
N ASN A 69 -4.60 3.62 6.40
CA ASN A 69 -4.28 2.55 5.44
C ASN A 69 -4.31 3.02 3.97
N GLN A 70 -4.76 4.24 3.70
CA GLN A 70 -5.17 4.66 2.35
C GLN A 70 -3.97 4.69 1.39
N VAL A 71 -2.82 5.20 1.82
CA VAL A 71 -1.60 5.29 0.98
C VAL A 71 -1.01 3.90 0.74
N ALA A 72 -0.97 3.04 1.76
CA ALA A 72 -0.47 1.67 1.61
C ALA A 72 -1.33 0.84 0.66
N GLU A 73 -2.66 0.93 0.79
CA GLU A 73 -3.62 0.26 -0.11
C GLU A 73 -3.57 0.85 -1.53
N PHE A 74 -3.43 2.17 -1.66
CA PHE A 74 -3.25 2.84 -2.95
C PHE A 74 -1.98 2.36 -3.67
N ALA A 75 -0.86 2.25 -2.94
CA ALA A 75 0.38 1.72 -3.48
C ALA A 75 0.20 0.26 -3.92
N ARG A 76 -0.42 -0.59 -3.09
CA ARG A 76 -0.70 -1.99 -3.48
C ARG A 76 -1.46 -2.08 -4.81
N ASP A 77 -2.51 -1.29 -4.97
CA ASP A 77 -3.43 -1.43 -6.10
C ASP A 77 -2.91 -0.78 -7.40
N ASN A 78 -2.02 0.22 -7.32
CA ASN A 78 -1.55 0.97 -8.49
C ASN A 78 -0.09 0.71 -8.87
N PHE A 79 0.76 0.30 -7.93
CA PHE A 79 2.22 0.24 -8.15
C PHE A 79 2.61 -0.71 -9.27
N VAL A 80 2.02 -1.92 -9.30
CA VAL A 80 2.30 -2.91 -10.34
C VAL A 80 1.98 -2.36 -11.71
N LYS A 81 0.79 -1.76 -11.87
CA LYS A 81 0.32 -1.22 -13.15
C LYS A 81 1.30 -0.18 -13.71
N GLU A 82 1.76 0.74 -12.87
CA GLU A 82 2.72 1.76 -13.30
C GLU A 82 4.13 1.20 -13.50
N LEU A 83 4.54 0.21 -12.70
CA LEU A 83 5.82 -0.46 -12.86
C LEU A 83 5.91 -1.19 -14.20
N VAL A 84 4.90 -2.01 -14.56
CA VAL A 84 4.92 -2.79 -15.79
C VAL A 84 4.80 -1.91 -17.05
N ALA A 85 4.15 -0.75 -16.93
CA ALA A 85 4.05 0.25 -17.99
C ALA A 85 5.33 1.11 -18.15
N ASN A 86 6.23 1.10 -17.16
CA ASN A 86 7.44 1.90 -17.21
C ASN A 86 8.41 1.38 -18.29
N LYS A 87 8.90 2.28 -19.14
CA LYS A 87 9.90 1.98 -20.19
C LYS A 87 11.17 1.39 -19.62
N ASN A 88 11.68 1.94 -18.52
CA ASN A 88 12.87 1.43 -17.85
C ASN A 88 12.65 -0.01 -17.34
N PHE A 89 11.43 -0.36 -16.94
CA PHE A 89 11.11 -1.72 -16.50
C PHE A 89 11.10 -2.71 -17.69
N ILE A 90 10.60 -2.28 -18.84
CA ILE A 90 10.59 -3.05 -20.09
C ILE A 90 12.02 -3.27 -20.61
N GLU A 91 12.87 -2.25 -20.49
CA GLU A 91 14.30 -2.28 -20.88
C GLU A 91 15.19 -2.96 -19.82
N GLU A 92 14.61 -3.52 -18.76
CA GLU A 92 15.30 -4.20 -17.66
C GLU A 92 16.25 -3.28 -16.84
N ASN A 93 16.05 -1.97 -16.93
CA ASN A 93 16.68 -0.97 -16.06
C ASN A 93 15.85 -0.79 -14.76
N TYR A 94 15.94 -1.78 -13.88
CA TYR A 94 15.08 -1.86 -12.69
C TYR A 94 15.29 -0.73 -11.68
N GLU A 95 16.51 -0.20 -11.55
CA GLU A 95 16.82 0.89 -10.61
C GLU A 95 16.06 2.17 -10.97
N ALA A 96 16.15 2.58 -12.23
CA ALA A 96 15.40 3.74 -12.74
C ALA A 96 13.90 3.48 -12.71
N ALA A 97 13.47 2.27 -13.11
CA ALA A 97 12.07 1.90 -13.14
C ALA A 97 11.39 2.04 -11.76
N LEU A 98 12.01 1.46 -10.72
CA LEU A 98 11.47 1.54 -9.36
C LEU A 98 11.44 3.00 -8.89
N THR A 99 12.55 3.73 -9.05
CA THR A 99 12.65 5.14 -8.63
C THR A 99 11.54 5.98 -9.26
N GLU A 100 11.36 5.87 -10.57
CA GLU A 100 10.33 6.60 -11.30
C GLU A 100 8.93 6.16 -10.90
N THR A 101 8.68 4.87 -10.69
CA THR A 101 7.38 4.36 -10.25
C THR A 101 7.02 4.87 -8.85
N PHE A 102 7.97 4.93 -7.92
CA PHE A 102 7.75 5.53 -6.60
C PHE A 102 7.38 7.01 -6.71
N CYS A 103 8.14 7.80 -7.49
CA CYS A 103 7.78 9.19 -7.75
C CYS A 103 6.40 9.29 -8.44
N LYS A 104 6.06 8.34 -9.31
CA LYS A 104 4.79 8.33 -10.02
C LYS A 104 3.61 8.08 -9.07
N MET A 105 3.77 7.21 -8.08
CA MET A 105 2.75 7.00 -7.04
C MET A 105 2.41 8.31 -6.32
N ASP A 106 3.44 9.07 -5.93
CA ASP A 106 3.29 10.37 -5.27
C ASP A 106 2.59 11.40 -6.15
N GLU A 107 2.84 11.38 -7.45
CA GLU A 107 2.13 12.23 -8.42
C GLU A 107 0.66 11.81 -8.55
N LEU A 108 0.39 10.50 -8.68
CA LEU A 108 -0.95 9.98 -8.88
C LEU A 108 -1.87 10.27 -7.69
N MET A 109 -1.36 10.15 -6.46
CA MET A 109 -2.13 10.47 -5.25
C MET A 109 -2.56 11.94 -5.19
N ARG A 110 -1.88 12.84 -5.92
CA ARG A 110 -2.20 14.27 -5.98
C ARG A 110 -3.17 14.62 -7.11
N THR A 111 -3.55 13.68 -7.97
CA THR A 111 -4.56 13.94 -9.01
C THR A 111 -5.98 13.84 -8.43
N PRO A 112 -6.99 14.47 -9.05
CA PRO A 112 -8.38 14.34 -8.60
C PRO A 112 -8.88 12.89 -8.57
N GLU A 113 -8.41 12.05 -9.50
CA GLU A 113 -8.73 10.62 -9.55
C GLU A 113 -8.07 9.87 -8.39
N GLY A 114 -6.79 10.17 -8.10
CA GLY A 114 -6.07 9.58 -6.97
C GLY A 114 -6.69 9.98 -5.63
N GLU A 115 -7.06 11.25 -5.45
CA GLU A 115 -7.81 11.72 -4.28
C GLU A 115 -9.14 10.99 -4.11
N ALA A 116 -9.87 10.80 -5.20
CA ALA A 116 -11.15 10.09 -5.18
C ALA A 116 -10.93 8.62 -4.79
N GLN A 117 -9.89 7.97 -5.31
CA GLN A 117 -9.53 6.60 -4.97
C GLN A 117 -9.11 6.47 -3.50
N LEU A 118 -8.27 7.37 -2.98
CA LEU A 118 -7.83 7.39 -1.58
C LEU A 118 -9.02 7.44 -0.61
N LYS A 119 -10.06 8.19 -0.94
CA LYS A 119 -11.31 8.27 -0.15
C LYS A 119 -12.08 6.95 -0.10
N THR A 120 -11.91 6.06 -1.08
CA THR A 120 -12.57 4.73 -1.09
C THR A 120 -11.93 3.74 -0.12
N TYR A 121 -10.65 3.95 0.25
CA TYR A 121 -9.91 3.07 1.15
C TYR A 121 -10.13 3.36 2.63
N ASN A 122 -10.86 4.42 2.97
CA ASN A 122 -11.32 4.70 4.33
C ASN A 122 -12.28 3.58 4.79
N LYS A 123 -11.70 2.50 5.29
CA LYS A 123 -12.42 1.48 6.04
C LYS A 123 -12.68 2.07 7.41
N ASP A 124 -13.95 2.35 7.66
CA ASP A 124 -14.53 2.83 8.90
C ASP A 124 -14.50 4.36 9.14
N GLY A 125 -15.69 4.93 9.29
CA GLY A 125 -15.90 6.21 9.96
C GLY A 125 -15.61 6.07 11.45
N ASP A 126 -14.33 5.95 11.80
CA ASP A 126 -13.90 5.82 13.18
C ASP A 126 -14.12 7.15 13.91
N SER A 127 -15.26 7.22 14.59
CA SER A 127 -15.73 8.35 15.39
C SER A 127 -15.10 8.40 16.78
N ASN A 128 -14.05 7.61 17.04
CA ASN A 128 -13.31 7.62 18.30
C ASN A 128 -11.85 8.09 18.15
N GLY A 129 -11.72 9.39 17.86
CA GLY A 129 -10.88 10.24 18.70
C GLY A 129 -9.37 10.04 18.66
N PHE A 130 -8.77 10.05 17.47
CA PHE A 130 -7.57 10.86 17.25
C PHE A 130 -7.87 11.86 16.12
N THR A 131 -8.46 12.99 16.48
CA THR A 131 -8.81 14.09 15.56
C THR A 131 -7.60 14.97 15.23
N GLY A 132 -6.39 14.41 15.17
CA GLY A 132 -5.23 15.14 14.66
C GLY A 132 -5.29 15.34 13.14
N TYR A 133 -5.98 14.44 12.44
CA TYR A 133 -5.98 14.36 10.97
C TYR A 133 -7.37 14.48 10.33
N ALA A 134 -8.43 14.53 11.15
CA ALA A 134 -9.81 14.68 10.68
C ALA A 134 -10.17 16.12 10.25
N SER A 135 -9.26 17.08 10.40
CA SER A 135 -9.40 18.46 9.89
C SER A 135 -8.58 18.73 8.63
N MET A 136 -8.00 17.70 8.01
CA MET A 136 -7.14 17.86 6.85
C MET A 136 -7.98 17.95 5.57
N ASP A 137 -8.50 19.15 5.30
CA ASP A 137 -9.26 19.49 4.09
C ASP A 137 -8.36 19.66 2.86
N SER A 138 -7.04 19.42 2.96
CA SER A 138 -6.10 19.62 1.86
C SER A 138 -4.97 18.59 1.78
N LEU A 139 -4.59 18.25 0.55
CA LEU A 139 -3.53 17.29 0.19
C LEU A 139 -2.14 17.56 0.79
N SER A 140 -1.86 18.80 1.24
CA SER A 140 -0.56 19.14 1.84
C SER A 140 -0.30 18.41 3.15
N GLU A 141 -1.36 17.92 3.79
CA GLU A 141 -1.34 17.39 5.13
C GLU A 141 -1.26 15.85 5.15
N ILE A 142 -1.85 15.18 4.15
CA ILE A 142 -1.72 13.72 3.94
C ILE A 142 -0.32 13.37 3.40
N ALA A 143 0.21 14.17 2.46
CA ALA A 143 1.55 13.94 1.89
C ALA A 143 2.70 14.25 2.87
N PHE A 144 2.45 15.05 3.92
CA PHE A 144 3.45 15.39 4.93
C PHE A 144 3.74 14.22 5.89
N CYS A 145 2.78 13.31 6.09
CA CYS A 145 2.95 12.18 7.02
C CYS A 145 3.73 11.00 6.42
N CYS A 146 3.87 10.94 5.08
CA CYS A 146 4.67 9.93 4.39
C CYS A 146 6.07 10.43 3.99
N GLY A 147 6.41 11.67 4.30
CA GLY A 147 7.73 12.25 4.04
C GLY A 147 8.73 11.91 5.14
N CYS A 148 9.89 11.38 4.75
CA CYS A 148 11.10 11.36 5.56
C CYS A 148 11.43 12.74 6.17
#